data_AF-A0A975SAC0-F1
#
_entry.id   AF-A0A975SAC0-F1
#
_cell.length_a   1.000
_cell.length_b   1.000
_cell.length_c   1.000
_cell.angle_alpha   90.00
_cell.angle_beta   90.00
_cell.angle_gamma   90.00
#
_symmetry.space_group_name_H-M   'P 1'
#
loop_
_entity.id
_entity.type
_entity.pdbx_description
1 polymer ?
#
loop_
_entity_poly.entity_id
_entity_poly.type
_entity_poly.pdbx_seq_one_letter_code
_entity_poly.pdbx_strand_id
1 'polypeptide(L)'
;MEEKSEVLVRGLQYMMEITGATQSYISIKTKYRKSLLAVGKACKDVLNVSVKILPDMYPAGDERVIVREVLGKVLEIGQLLLEANAVVSNVETIRRIG
;
A
#
# COMPACT_ATOMS: atom_id res chain seq x y z
N MET A 1 -10.89 3.13 11.76
CA MET A 1 -9.96 2.20 11.06
C MET A 1 -9.97 0.79 11.65
N GLU A 2 -10.66 0.53 12.78
CA GLU A 2 -10.61 -0.76 13.48
C GLU A 2 -11.58 -1.83 12.96
N GLU A 3 -12.63 -1.47 12.21
CA GLU A 3 -13.75 -2.39 11.95
C GLU A 3 -13.82 -3.01 10.54
N LYS A 4 -12.84 -2.80 9.65
CA LYS A 4 -12.87 -3.38 8.28
C LYS A 4 -11.49 -3.69 7.70
N SER A 5 -10.54 -4.12 8.52
CA SER A 5 -9.21 -4.50 8.01
C SER A 5 -9.27 -5.75 7.12
N GLU A 6 -10.21 -6.66 7.36
CA GLU A 6 -10.47 -7.83 6.51
C GLU A 6 -10.98 -7.44 5.11
N VAL A 7 -11.88 -6.45 5.04
CA VAL A 7 -12.39 -5.88 3.78
C VAL A 7 -11.24 -5.27 2.97
N LEU A 8 -10.31 -4.58 3.64
CA LEU A 8 -9.11 -4.05 3.00
C LEU A 8 -8.23 -5.16 2.41
N VAL A 9 -8.02 -6.24 3.17
CA VAL A 9 -7.24 -7.40 2.71
C VAL A 9 -7.90 -8.06 1.49
N ARG A 10 -9.22 -8.27 1.51
CA ARG A 10 -9.95 -8.83 0.36
C ARG A 10 -9.87 -7.91 -0.86
N GLY A 11 -10.06 -6.61 -0.68
CA GLY A 11 -9.91 -5.63 -1.75
C GLY A 11 -8.50 -5.64 -2.35
N LEU A 12 -7.46 -5.83 -1.53
CA LEU A 12 -6.08 -6.02 -2.00
C LEU A 12 -5.92 -7.30 -2.82
N GLN A 13 -6.47 -8.42 -2.38
CA GLN A 13 -6.42 -9.68 -3.13
C GLN A 13 -7.06 -9.54 -4.51
N TYR A 14 -8.24 -8.90 -4.61
CA TYR A 14 -8.88 -8.62 -5.89
C TYR A 14 -8.02 -7.73 -6.78
N MET A 15 -7.41 -6.69 -6.22
CA MET A 15 -6.50 -5.81 -6.98
C MET A 15 -5.28 -6.59 -7.49
N MET A 16 -4.71 -7.48 -6.67
CA MET A 16 -3.57 -8.32 -7.09
C MET A 16 -3.97 -9.27 -8.22
N GLU A 17 -5.15 -9.88 -8.14
CA GLU A 17 -5.67 -10.75 -9.20
C GLU A 17 -5.90 -10.01 -10.51
N ILE A 18 -6.53 -8.83 -10.45
CA ILE A 18 -6.82 -7.99 -11.64
C ILE A 18 -5.54 -7.46 -12.30
N THR A 19 -4.57 -7.06 -11.48
CA THR A 19 -3.32 -6.44 -11.99
C THR A 19 -2.24 -7.47 -12.31
N GLY A 20 -2.40 -8.73 -11.88
CA GLY A 20 -1.35 -9.75 -11.95
C GLY A 20 -0.17 -9.51 -11.00
N ALA A 21 -0.33 -8.65 -10.00
CA ALA A 21 0.74 -8.33 -9.05
C ALA A 21 1.02 -9.52 -8.11
N THR A 22 2.28 -9.93 -8.02
CA THR A 22 2.70 -11.05 -7.16
C THR A 22 2.98 -10.66 -5.71
N GLN A 23 3.14 -9.36 -5.43
CA GLN A 23 3.40 -8.79 -4.11
C GLN A 23 2.62 -7.49 -3.95
N SER A 24 2.11 -7.22 -2.74
CA SER A 24 1.46 -5.96 -2.41
C SER A 24 1.98 -5.39 -1.09
N TYR A 25 1.98 -4.06 -1.02
CA TYR A 25 2.48 -3.33 0.13
C TYR A 25 1.47 -2.28 0.59
N ILE A 26 1.17 -2.28 1.87
CA ILE A 26 0.35 -1.25 2.52
C ILE A 26 1.28 -0.29 3.22
N SER A 27 1.35 0.94 2.73
CA SER A 27 2.19 1.98 3.31
C SER A 27 1.39 2.86 4.27
N ILE A 28 1.83 2.98 5.53
CA ILE A 28 1.15 3.76 6.58
C ILE A 28 2.13 4.73 7.23
N LYS A 29 1.75 6.01 7.36
CA LYS A 29 2.58 7.02 8.04
C LYS A 29 2.75 6.69 9.52
N THR A 30 3.94 6.91 10.08
CA THR A 30 4.29 6.62 11.49
C THR A 30 3.31 7.20 12.51
N LYS A 31 2.68 8.35 12.23
CA LYS A 31 1.68 8.97 13.12
C LYS A 31 0.41 8.14 13.31
N TYR A 32 0.07 7.25 12.38
CA TYR A 32 -1.12 6.40 12.44
C TYR A 32 -0.83 5.04 13.09
N ARG A 33 -0.28 5.05 14.31
CA ARG A 33 0.11 3.82 15.04
C ARG A 33 -1.04 2.84 15.25
N LYS A 34 -2.24 3.32 15.58
CA LYS A 34 -3.42 2.46 15.77
C LYS A 34 -3.75 1.69 14.50
N SER A 35 -3.71 2.38 13.37
CA SER A 35 -3.96 1.83 12.05
C SER A 35 -2.91 0.81 11.62
N LEU A 36 -1.64 1.10 11.89
CA LEU A 36 -0.55 0.18 11.64
C LEU A 36 -0.74 -1.15 12.37
N LEU A 37 -1.13 -1.10 13.65
CA LEU A 37 -1.40 -2.30 14.44
C LEU A 37 -2.60 -3.09 13.91
N ALA A 38 -3.70 -2.41 13.59
CA ALA A 38 -4.92 -3.06 13.09
C ALA A 38 -4.71 -3.72 11.71
N VAL A 39 -4.05 -3.02 10.79
CA VAL A 39 -3.74 -3.53 9.44
C VAL A 39 -2.68 -4.61 9.51
N GLY A 40 -1.63 -4.42 10.31
CA GLY A 40 -0.57 -5.42 10.53
C GLY A 40 -1.12 -6.73 11.09
N LYS A 41 -2.09 -6.67 12.02
CA LYS A 41 -2.78 -7.87 12.50
C LYS A 41 -3.59 -8.56 11.39
N ALA A 42 -4.35 -7.80 10.61
CA ALA A 42 -5.18 -8.37 9.54
C ALA A 42 -4.38 -8.95 8.37
N CYS A 43 -3.18 -8.41 8.09
CA CYS A 43 -2.33 -8.90 7.01
C CYS A 43 -1.39 -10.04 7.45
N LYS A 44 -1.32 -10.36 8.75
CA LYS A 44 -0.31 -11.29 9.29
C LYS A 44 -0.35 -12.66 8.62
N ASP A 45 -1.54 -13.15 8.31
CA ASP A 45 -1.76 -14.49 7.75
C ASP A 45 -2.02 -14.46 6.23
N VAL A 46 -1.82 -13.28 5.59
CA VAL A 46 -2.08 -13.10 4.16
C VAL A 46 -0.76 -13.17 3.41
N LEU A 47 -0.59 -14.23 2.63
CA LEU A 47 0.57 -14.40 1.77
C LEU A 47 0.67 -13.24 0.77
N ASN A 48 1.89 -12.77 0.51
CA ASN A 48 2.22 -11.72 -0.46
C ASN A 48 1.68 -10.31 -0.13
N VAL A 49 1.22 -10.07 1.10
CA VAL A 49 0.87 -8.73 1.60
C VAL A 49 1.83 -8.34 2.71
N SER A 50 2.42 -7.16 2.61
CA SER A 50 3.33 -6.62 3.63
C SER A 50 2.97 -5.20 4.02
N VAL A 51 3.17 -4.85 5.29
CA VAL A 51 2.92 -3.49 5.78
C VAL A 51 4.24 -2.76 5.93
N LYS A 52 4.36 -1.57 5.33
CA LYS A 52 5.56 -0.73 5.37
C LYS A 52 5.26 0.61 6.04
N ILE A 53 6.17 1.03 6.90
CA ILE A 53 6.03 2.29 7.64
C ILE A 53 6.69 3.40 6.84
N LEU A 54 5.98 4.50 6.64
CA LEU A 54 6.52 5.72 6.03
C LEU A 54 6.78 6.79 7.10
N PRO A 55 7.96 7.41 7.15
CA PRO A 55 8.19 8.56 8.01
C PRO A 55 7.31 9.75 7.60
N ASP A 56 6.86 10.53 8.58
CA ASP A 56 5.89 11.63 8.40
C ASP A 56 6.48 12.89 7.71
N MET A 57 7.74 12.83 7.28
CA MET A 57 8.47 13.96 6.70
C MET A 57 8.24 14.17 5.19
N TYR A 58 7.41 13.34 4.54
CA TYR A 58 7.20 13.39 3.10
C TYR A 58 5.96 14.22 2.68
N PRO A 59 6.12 15.35 1.94
CA PRO A 59 5.02 16.17 1.40
C PRO A 59 4.44 15.59 0.09
N ALA A 60 3.49 16.32 -0.53
CA ALA A 60 2.74 15.93 -1.73
C ALA A 60 3.63 15.29 -2.83
N GLY A 61 3.23 14.10 -3.30
CA GLY A 61 4.07 13.20 -4.10
C GLY A 61 4.26 11.80 -3.48
N ASP A 62 3.42 11.43 -2.49
CA ASP A 62 3.50 10.20 -1.69
C ASP A 62 3.70 8.94 -2.52
N GLU A 63 3.10 8.83 -3.71
CA GLU A 63 3.19 7.63 -4.55
C GLU A 63 4.61 7.35 -5.06
N ARG A 64 5.35 8.41 -5.43
CA ARG A 64 6.76 8.27 -5.86
C ARG A 64 7.66 7.91 -4.68
N VAL A 65 7.37 8.46 -3.51
CA VAL A 65 8.05 8.10 -2.26
C VAL A 65 7.76 6.64 -1.91
N ILE A 66 6.51 6.21 -1.98
CA ILE A 66 6.11 4.81 -1.77
C ILE A 66 6.90 3.89 -2.69
N VAL A 67 6.95 4.19 -3.99
CA VAL A 67 7.73 3.39 -4.96
C VAL A 67 9.21 3.34 -4.58
N ARG A 68 9.81 4.47 -4.20
CA ARG A 68 11.21 4.50 -3.78
C ARG A 68 11.45 3.69 -2.50
N GLU A 69 10.64 3.90 -1.47
CA GLU A 69 10.82 3.23 -0.19
C GLU A 69 10.52 1.75 -0.28
N VAL A 70 9.47 1.36 -1.03
CA VAL A 70 9.00 -0.02 -1.17
C VAL A 70 9.84 -0.80 -2.17
N LEU A 71 10.04 -0.27 -3.38
CA LEU A 71 10.68 -0.97 -4.50
C LEU A 71 12.14 -0.56 -4.72
N GLY A 72 12.66 0.45 -4.01
CA GLY A 72 14.02 0.94 -4.21
C GLY A 72 14.22 1.72 -5.50
N LYS A 73 13.16 2.07 -6.22
CA LYS A 73 13.21 2.76 -7.52
C LYS A 73 12.93 4.24 -7.37
N VAL A 74 13.81 5.09 -7.91
CA VAL A 74 13.58 6.53 -7.97
C VAL A 74 12.98 6.86 -9.34
N LEU A 75 11.76 7.42 -9.35
CA LEU A 75 11.10 7.89 -10.56
C LEU A 75 11.52 9.34 -10.88
N GLU A 76 12.04 9.56 -12.07
CA GLU A 76 12.39 10.87 -12.60
C GLU A 76 11.15 11.74 -12.87
N ILE A 77 11.35 13.05 -13.00
CA ILE A 77 10.28 13.99 -13.32
C ILE A 77 9.68 13.60 -14.68
N GLY A 78 8.36 13.41 -14.73
CA GLY A 78 7.65 12.95 -15.93
C GLY A 78 7.46 11.43 -16.06
N GLN A 79 8.21 10.60 -15.31
CA GLN A 79 7.96 9.15 -15.31
C GLN A 79 6.65 8.78 -14.59
N LEU A 80 5.94 7.80 -15.15
CA LEU A 80 4.71 7.25 -14.60
C LEU A 80 4.99 6.09 -13.64
N LEU A 81 4.05 5.79 -12.74
CA LEU A 81 4.16 4.64 -11.83
C LEU A 81 4.29 3.30 -12.58
N LEU A 82 3.69 3.21 -13.77
CA LEU A 82 3.78 2.03 -14.63
C LEU A 82 5.23 1.69 -15.00
N GLU A 83 6.10 2.69 -15.16
CA GLU A 83 7.53 2.50 -15.42
C GLU A 83 8.25 1.78 -14.26
N ALA A 84 7.71 1.88 -13.04
CA ALA A 84 8.22 1.13 -11.89
C ALA A 84 7.67 -0.31 -11.81
N ASN A 85 6.74 -0.70 -12.69
CA ASN A 85 5.87 -1.87 -12.57
C ASN A 85 5.09 -1.86 -11.25
N ALA A 86 4.54 -0.69 -10.89
CA ALA A 86 3.83 -0.49 -9.64
C ALA A 86 2.46 0.15 -9.88
N VAL A 87 1.47 -0.32 -9.12
CA VAL A 87 0.17 0.33 -8.98
C VAL A 87 0.06 0.86 -7.56
N VAL A 88 -0.21 2.16 -7.44
CA VAL A 88 -0.47 2.80 -6.15
C VAL A 88 -1.92 3.25 -6.12
N SER A 89 -2.61 2.93 -5.03
CA SER A 89 -4.01 3.31 -4.85
C SER A 89 -4.27 3.68 -3.39
N ASN A 90 -5.23 4.58 -3.18
CA ASN A 90 -5.63 4.98 -1.84
C ASN A 90 -6.28 3.79 -1.11
N VAL A 91 -5.89 3.59 0.14
CA VAL A 91 -6.44 2.56 1.04
C VAL A 91 -7.96 2.64 1.15
N GLU A 92 -8.56 3.83 1.13
CA GLU A 92 -10.02 3.99 1.13
C GLU A 92 -10.69 3.47 -0.15
N THR A 93 -10.04 3.63 -1.30
CA THR A 93 -10.54 3.11 -2.58
C THR A 93 -10.53 1.59 -2.54
N ILE A 94 -9.43 0.97 -2.12
CA ILE A 94 -9.30 -0.48 -2.00
C ILE A 94 -10.38 -1.05 -1.06
N ARG A 95 -10.64 -0.37 0.05
CA ARG A 95 -11.68 -0.77 1.00
C ARG A 95 -13.11 -0.74 0.41
N ARG A 96 -13.35 0.01 -0.67
CA ARG A 96 -14.64 0.01 -1.37
C ARG A 96 -14.78 -1.14 -2.37
N ILE A 97 -13.67 -1.80 -2.72
CA ILE A 97 -13.64 -2.94 -3.65
C ILE A 97 -13.96 -4.26 -2.92
N GLY A 98 -13.45 -4.43 -1.69
CA GLY A 98 -13.63 -5.65 -0.87
C GLY A 98 -14.90 -5.69 -0.04
#